data_AF-A0A934N1G4-F1
#
_entry.id   AF-A0A934N1G4-F1
#
_cell.length_a   1.000
_cell.length_b   1.000
_cell.length_c   1.000
_cell.angle_alpha   90.00
_cell.angle_beta   90.00
_cell.angle_gamma   90.00
#
_symmetry.space_group_name_H-M   'P 1'
#
loop_
_entity.id
_entity.type
_entity.pdbx_description
1 polymer ?
#
loop_
_entity_poly.entity_id
_entity_poly.type
_entity_poly.pdbx_seq_one_letter_code
_entity_poly.pdbx_strand_id
1 'polypeptide(L)'
;MGIMSLGKARSGSREWVFQRVSNLAICIWGVIFIGLVLTIDTATFTDWKALFSPIWFKVYSSITLIMVCLNSVLAGWQIGTDYIKPNVINRLFMTLVILGSMAYTILGLSILWGI
;
A
#
# COMPACT_ATOMS: atom_id res chain seq x y z
N MET A 1 13.94 7.82 8.55
CA MET A 1 12.83 8.63 9.08
C MET A 1 12.00 9.02 7.88
N GLY A 2 10.89 8.32 7.61
CA GLY A 2 10.39 8.13 6.24
C GLY A 2 9.21 8.97 5.76
N ILE A 3 8.42 9.63 6.63
CA ILE A 3 7.16 10.25 6.17
C ILE A 3 6.87 11.63 6.78
N MET A 4 7.35 11.95 7.99
CA MET A 4 7.11 13.28 8.60
C MET A 4 8.37 13.82 9.28
N SER A 5 8.92 14.90 8.72
CA SER A 5 10.08 15.64 9.25
C SER A 5 9.67 16.88 10.08
N LEU A 6 8.38 17.21 10.18
CA LEU A 6 7.92 18.43 10.85
C LEU A 6 7.35 18.12 12.23
N GLY A 7 7.85 18.85 13.23
CA GLY A 7 7.83 18.54 14.66
C GLY A 7 6.46 18.37 15.35
N LYS A 8 6.54 17.79 16.55
CA LYS A 8 5.49 17.64 17.59
C LYS A 8 4.30 16.71 17.35
N ALA A 9 4.10 16.16 16.14
CA ALA A 9 3.02 15.19 15.86
C ALA A 9 3.43 13.71 15.92
N ARG A 10 4.64 13.38 16.40
CA ARG A 10 5.19 12.02 16.42
C ARG A 10 4.75 11.25 17.65
N SER A 11 4.15 10.08 17.45
CA SER A 11 3.95 9.10 18.53
C SER A 11 4.08 7.70 17.98
N GLY A 12 4.96 6.88 18.56
CA GLY A 12 5.06 5.46 18.22
C GLY A 12 3.74 4.72 18.39
N SER A 13 2.88 5.15 19.33
CA SER A 13 1.54 4.59 19.47
C SER A 13 0.64 4.90 18.26
N ARG A 14 0.73 6.10 17.68
CA ARG A 14 -0.04 6.48 16.48
C ARG A 14 0.43 5.70 15.26
N GLU A 15 1.75 5.59 15.08
CA GLU A 15 2.36 4.80 14.00
C GLU A 15 1.97 3.32 14.11
N TRP A 16 2.01 2.76 15.33
CA TRP A 16 1.58 1.38 15.58
C TRP A 16 0.09 1.18 15.27
N VAL A 17 -0.80 2.07 15.71
CA VAL A 17 -2.24 1.98 15.41
C VAL A 17 -2.47 2.06 13.90
N PHE A 18 -1.77 2.98 13.22
CA PHE A 18 -1.85 3.09 11.76
C PHE A 18 -1.46 1.79 11.06
N GLN A 19 -0.39 1.11 11.48
CA GLN A 19 -0.01 -0.19 10.92
C GLN A 19 -1.10 -1.24 11.11
N ARG A 20 -1.72 -1.31 12.29
CA ARG A 20 -2.77 -2.31 12.58
C ARG A 20 -4.02 -2.07 11.76
N VAL A 21 -4.48 -0.83 11.68
CA VAL A 21 -5.67 -0.46 10.89
C VAL A 21 -5.40 -0.69 9.40
N SER A 22 -4.24 -0.27 8.89
CA SER A 22 -3.87 -0.48 7.49
C SER A 22 -3.77 -1.96 7.16
N ASN A 23 -3.09 -2.76 8.00
CA ASN A 23 -2.95 -4.20 7.79
C ASN A 23 -4.30 -4.92 7.80
N LEU A 24 -5.22 -4.53 8.70
CA LEU A 24 -6.58 -5.08 8.71
C LEU A 24 -7.31 -4.77 7.40
N ALA A 25 -7.26 -3.52 6.93
CA ALA A 25 -7.87 -3.14 5.65
C ALA A 25 -7.28 -3.92 4.48
N ILE A 26 -5.96 -4.12 4.45
CA ILE A 26 -5.24 -4.91 3.43
C ILE A 26 -5.67 -6.39 3.47
N CYS A 27 -5.76 -6.99 4.66
CA CYS A 27 -6.19 -8.37 4.82
C CYS A 27 -7.64 -8.57 4.34
N ILE A 28 -8.55 -7.66 4.71
CA ILE A 28 -9.95 -7.72 4.26
C ILE A 28 -10.01 -7.60 2.74
N TRP A 29 -9.23 -6.70 2.14
CA TRP A 29 -9.14 -6.58 0.68
C TRP A 29 -8.63 -7.86 0.03
N GLY A 30 -7.60 -8.49 0.59
CA GLY A 30 -7.08 -9.77 0.11
C GLY A 30 -8.13 -10.88 0.16
N VAL A 31 -8.89 -10.99 1.25
CA VAL A 31 -9.99 -11.98 1.37
C VAL A 31 -11.09 -11.72 0.34
N ILE A 32 -11.53 -10.47 0.18
CA ILE A 32 -12.54 -10.10 -0.82
C ILE A 32 -12.05 -10.43 -2.23
N PHE A 33 -10.82 -10.02 -2.57
CA PHE A 33 -10.25 -10.25 -3.89
C PHE A 33 -10.10 -11.74 -4.20
N ILE A 34 -9.57 -12.53 -3.26
CA ILE A 34 -9.48 -14.00 -3.41
C ILE A 34 -10.88 -14.60 -3.58
N GLY A 35 -11.86 -14.18 -2.77
CA GLY A 35 -13.24 -14.65 -2.88
C GLY A 35 -13.84 -14.36 -4.25
N LEU A 36 -13.63 -13.16 -4.79
CA LEU A 36 -14.06 -12.78 -6.13
C LEU A 36 -13.38 -13.62 -7.22
N VAL A 37 -12.07 -13.83 -7.12
CA VAL A 37 -11.32 -14.65 -8.08
C VAL A 37 -11.82 -16.10 -8.09
N LEU A 38 -12.14 -16.67 -6.93
CA LEU A 38 -12.68 -18.03 -6.83
C LEU A 38 -14.09 -18.20 -7.43
N THR A 39 -14.79 -17.11 -7.74
CA THR A 39 -16.08 -17.15 -8.45
C THR A 39 -15.96 -17.05 -9.97
N ILE A 40 -14.75 -16.82 -10.50
CA ILE A 40 -14.53 -16.81 -11.95
C ILE A 40 -14.44 -18.24 -12.49
N ASP A 41 -15.16 -18.52 -13.57
CA ASP A 41 -15.19 -19.83 -14.25
C ASP A 41 -14.05 -20.00 -15.28
N THR A 42 -13.93 -19.07 -16.24
CA THR A 42 -13.04 -19.20 -17.41
C THR A 42 -11.82 -18.28 -17.42
N ALA A 43 -11.78 -17.28 -16.53
CA ALA A 43 -10.66 -16.35 -16.32
C ALA A 43 -10.21 -15.57 -17.57
N THR A 44 -11.17 -15.19 -18.44
CA THR A 44 -10.90 -14.39 -19.63
C THR A 44 -10.57 -12.93 -19.28
N PHE A 45 -10.00 -12.17 -20.22
CA PHE A 45 -9.76 -10.73 -20.02
C PHE A 45 -11.02 -9.98 -19.61
N THR A 46 -12.17 -10.32 -20.20
CA THR A 46 -13.47 -9.71 -19.86
C THR A 46 -13.87 -10.00 -18.41
N ASP A 47 -13.63 -11.21 -17.91
CA ASP A 47 -13.97 -11.60 -16.53
C ASP A 47 -13.08 -10.86 -15.52
N TRP A 48 -11.78 -10.76 -15.80
CA TRP A 48 -10.86 -9.95 -14.99
C TRP A 48 -11.27 -8.48 -14.97
N LYS A 49 -11.63 -7.94 -16.14
CA LYS A 49 -12.14 -6.57 -16.25
C LYS A 49 -13.40 -6.38 -15.42
N ALA A 50 -14.31 -7.36 -15.45
CA ALA A 50 -15.56 -7.33 -14.70
C ALA A 50 -15.36 -7.34 -13.19
N LEU A 51 -14.35 -8.04 -12.66
CA LEU A 51 -14.03 -7.99 -11.23
C LEU A 51 -13.70 -6.58 -10.72
N PHE A 52 -12.92 -5.84 -11.50
CA PHE A 52 -12.47 -4.49 -11.15
C PHE A 52 -13.43 -3.38 -11.58
N SER A 53 -14.49 -3.69 -12.32
CA SER A 53 -15.46 -2.71 -12.84
C SER A 53 -16.30 -2.01 -11.76
N PRO A 54 -16.85 -2.71 -10.73
CA PRO A 54 -17.74 -2.10 -9.75
C PRO A 54 -17.09 -0.94 -9.00
N ILE A 55 -17.80 0.19 -8.92
CA ILE A 55 -17.30 1.43 -8.30
C ILE A 55 -16.87 1.23 -6.85
N TRP A 56 -17.62 0.42 -6.08
CA TRP A 56 -17.30 0.14 -4.69
C TRP A 56 -15.94 -0.55 -4.56
N PHE A 57 -15.62 -1.47 -5.48
CA PHE A 57 -14.37 -2.22 -5.45
C PHE A 57 -13.21 -1.36 -5.97
N LYS A 58 -13.42 -0.50 -6.96
CA LYS A 58 -12.42 0.51 -7.38
C LYS A 58 -12.08 1.46 -6.23
N VAL A 59 -13.07 2.00 -5.54
CA VAL A 59 -12.85 2.91 -4.39
C VAL A 59 -12.13 2.17 -3.26
N TYR A 60 -12.58 0.99 -2.89
CA TYR A 60 -11.98 0.21 -1.81
C TYR A 60 -10.54 -0.22 -2.12
N SER A 61 -10.27 -0.66 -3.35
CA SER A 61 -8.92 -0.98 -3.83
C SER A 61 -8.02 0.26 -3.87
N SER A 62 -8.55 1.43 -4.24
CA SER A 62 -7.80 2.70 -4.22
C SER A 62 -7.36 3.07 -2.80
N ILE A 63 -8.28 3.00 -1.84
CA ILE A 63 -7.98 3.28 -0.42
C ILE A 63 -6.94 2.28 0.09
N THR A 64 -7.12 0.99 -0.22
CA THR A 64 -6.20 -0.07 0.20
C THR A 64 -4.82 0.14 -0.40
N LEU A 65 -4.70 0.50 -1.68
CA LEU A 65 -3.44 0.79 -2.34
C LEU A 65 -2.69 1.94 -1.65
N ILE A 66 -3.40 3.02 -1.32
CA ILE A 66 -2.80 4.15 -0.58
C ILE A 66 -2.34 3.69 0.81
N MET A 67 -3.14 2.90 1.52
CA MET A 67 -2.75 2.34 2.82
C MET A 67 -1.51 1.45 2.71
N VAL A 68 -1.42 0.57 1.71
CA VAL A 68 -0.23 -0.26 1.44
C VAL A 68 1.00 0.62 1.25
N CYS A 69 0.90 1.66 0.41
CA CYS A 69 2.04 2.52 0.07
C CYS A 69 2.48 3.42 1.23
N LEU A 70 1.55 3.83 2.11
CA LEU A 70 1.92 4.54 3.34
C LEU A 70 2.51 3.58 4.38
N ASN A 71 1.95 2.38 4.51
CA ASN A 71 2.43 1.33 5.41
C ASN A 71 3.82 0.81 5.02
N SER A 72 4.13 0.71 3.72
CA SER A 72 5.44 0.30 3.21
C SER A 72 6.52 1.32 3.58
N VAL A 73 6.23 2.62 3.56
CA VAL A 73 7.22 3.63 3.95
C VAL A 73 7.46 3.61 5.46
N LEU A 74 6.44 3.34 6.27
CA LEU A 74 6.59 3.19 7.72
C LEU A 74 7.36 1.90 8.06
N ALA A 75 7.03 0.77 7.42
CA ALA A 75 7.75 -0.48 7.58
C ALA A 75 9.20 -0.38 7.07
N GLY A 76 9.41 0.25 5.91
CA GLY A 76 10.73 0.55 5.39
C GLY A 76 11.53 1.39 6.37
N TRP A 77 10.93 2.40 6.99
CA TRP A 77 11.60 3.16 8.03
C TRP A 77 12.07 2.31 9.21
N GLN A 78 11.20 1.44 9.75
CA GLN A 78 11.55 0.52 10.85
C GLN A 78 12.74 -0.36 10.46
N ILE A 79 12.66 -1.01 9.29
CA ILE A 79 13.75 -1.84 8.74
C ILE A 79 15.05 -1.03 8.59
N GLY A 80 14.95 0.16 8.00
CA GLY A 80 16.09 1.01 7.70
C GLY A 80 16.81 1.46 8.97
N THR A 81 16.09 1.85 10.02
CA THR A 81 16.73 2.26 11.29
C THR A 81 17.29 1.09 12.08
N ASP A 82 16.65 -0.07 12.03
CA ASP A 82 17.06 -1.21 12.84
C ASP A 82 18.27 -1.91 12.21
N TYR A 83 18.30 -2.05 10.88
CA TYR A 83 19.26 -2.91 10.19
C TYR A 83 20.30 -2.16 9.33
N ILE A 84 20.01 -0.97 8.80
CA ILE A 84 20.93 -0.26 7.89
C ILE A 84 21.74 0.80 8.64
N LYS A 85 22.91 0.40 9.16
CA LYS A 85 23.77 1.27 9.98
C LYS A 85 24.41 2.44 9.21
N PRO A 86 24.93 2.27 7.98
CA PRO A 86 25.51 3.39 7.26
C PRO A 86 24.44 4.39 6.82
N ASN A 87 24.52 5.62 7.32
CA ASN A 87 23.52 6.67 7.08
C ASN A 87 23.29 6.97 5.60
N VAL A 88 24.34 6.92 4.78
CA VAL A 88 24.23 7.16 3.33
C VAL A 88 23.39 6.07 2.66
N ILE A 89 23.63 4.80 3.02
CA ILE A 89 22.90 3.65 2.48
C ILE A 89 21.45 3.69 2.94
N ASN A 90 21.20 3.99 4.21
CA ASN A 90 19.83 4.08 4.73
C ASN A 90 19.04 5.20 4.05
N ARG A 91 19.67 6.36 3.78
CA ARG A 91 19.02 7.44 3.02
C ARG A 91 18.65 6.99 1.60
N LEU A 92 19.57 6.33 0.90
CA LEU A 92 19.29 5.81 -0.44
C LEU A 92 18.14 4.80 -0.41
N PHE A 93 18.18 3.85 0.52
CA PHE A 93 17.11 2.87 0.73
C PHE A 93 15.75 3.54 0.98
N MET A 94 15.69 4.51 1.90
CA MET A 94 14.45 5.24 2.19
C MET A 94 13.94 6.02 0.97
N THR A 95 14.82 6.64 0.20
CA THR A 95 14.46 7.31 -1.06
C THR A 95 13.83 6.32 -2.04
N LEU A 96 14.41 5.12 -2.20
CA LEU A 96 13.86 4.09 -3.08
C LEU A 96 12.49 3.59 -2.59
N VAL A 97 12.32 3.36 -1.28
CA VAL A 97 11.04 2.95 -0.70
C VAL A 97 9.96 4.00 -0.95
N ILE A 98 10.26 5.28 -0.75
CA ILE A 98 9.32 6.39 -0.96
C ILE A 98 8.95 6.50 -2.45
N LEU A 99 9.96 6.54 -3.33
CA LEU A 99 9.73 6.65 -4.78
C LEU A 99 8.95 5.45 -5.33
N GLY A 100 9.27 4.24 -4.89
CA GLY A 100 8.54 3.03 -5.27
C GLY A 100 7.09 3.07 -4.80
N SER A 101 6.84 3.52 -3.56
CA SER A 101 5.49 3.65 -3.01
C SER A 101 4.66 4.72 -3.76
N MET A 102 5.29 5.84 -4.15
CA MET A 102 4.65 6.86 -5.00
C MET A 102 4.34 6.31 -6.39
N ALA A 103 5.29 5.61 -7.01
CA ALA A 103 5.11 5.01 -8.34
C ALA A 103 3.96 3.99 -8.33
N TYR A 104 3.88 3.12 -7.32
CA TYR A 104 2.77 2.17 -7.17
C TYR A 104 1.44 2.86 -6.92
N THR A 105 1.41 3.94 -6.14
CA THR A 105 0.17 4.70 -5.95
C THR A 105 -0.30 5.29 -7.28
N ILE A 106 0.57 5.96 -8.03
CA ILE A 106 0.21 6.62 -9.29
C ILE A 106 -0.18 5.60 -10.35
N LEU A 107 0.66 4.59 -10.58
CA LEU A 107 0.42 3.56 -11.60
C LEU A 107 -0.79 2.68 -11.24
N GLY A 108 -0.93 2.29 -9.97
CA GLY A 108 -2.04 1.46 -9.54
C GLY A 108 -3.38 2.19 -9.68
N LEU A 109 -3.43 3.48 -9.33
CA LEU A 109 -4.63 4.29 -9.54
C LEU A 109 -4.91 4.52 -11.04
N SER A 110 -3.88 4.82 -11.85
CA SER A 110 -4.10 5.04 -13.29
C SER A 110 -4.61 3.78 -13.99
N ILE A 111 -4.09 2.60 -13.62
CA ILE A 111 -4.57 1.31 -14.15
C ILE A 111 -6.00 1.04 -13.68
N LEU A 112 -6.27 1.13 -12.38
CA LEU A 112 -7.57 0.78 -11.79
C LEU A 112 -8.71 1.65 -12.33
N TRP A 113 -8.44 2.94 -12.53
CA TRP A 113 -9.41 3.90 -13.06
C TRP A 113 -9.41 4.00 -14.58
N GLY A 114 -8.38 3.47 -15.27
CA GLY A 114 -8.32 3.35 -16.72
C GLY A 114 -8.98 2.10 -17.30
N ILE A 115 -9.41 1.17 -16.44
CA ILE A 115 -10.21 -0.03 -16.79
C ILE A 115 -11.61 0.36 -17.24
#